data_AF-D3AV27-F1
#
_entry.id   AF-D3AV27-F1
#
_cell.length_a   1.000
_cell.length_b   1.000
_cell.length_c   1.000
_cell.angle_alpha   90.00
_cell.angle_beta   90.00
_cell.angle_gamma   90.00
#
_symmetry.space_group_name_H-M   'P 1'
#
loop_
_entity.id
_entity.type
_entity.pdbx_description
1 polymer ?
#
loop_
_entity_poly.entity_id
_entity_poly.type
_entity_poly.pdbx_seq_one_letter_code
_entity_poly.pdbx_strand_id
1 'polypeptide(L)'
;RGFEFQKETGIRFSDYLTNERIQKAKEYIETDGMDRISDIAERVGFGNNPQYFSQLFKKKTGMAPSAYITGLRGPSGMSGQKEEF
;
A
#
# COMPACT_ATOMS: atom_id res chain seq x y z
N ARG A 1 -2.07 -25.91 -4.90
CA ARG A 1 -3.55 -25.93 -4.87
C ARG A 1 -4.04 -24.54 -4.50
N GLY A 2 -4.38 -23.69 -5.47
CA GLY A 2 -4.91 -22.33 -5.22
C GLY A 2 -6.34 -22.12 -5.74
N PHE A 3 -6.97 -23.20 -6.24
CA PHE A 3 -8.23 -23.15 -6.96
C PHE A 3 -9.48 -23.18 -6.06
N GLU A 4 -9.35 -23.52 -4.77
CA GLU A 4 -10.51 -23.62 -3.85
C GLU A 4 -11.02 -22.25 -3.36
N PHE A 5 -10.18 -21.21 -3.31
CA PHE A 5 -10.60 -19.89 -2.82
C PHE A 5 -11.41 -19.06 -3.83
N GLN A 6 -11.23 -19.33 -5.12
CA GLN A 6 -11.89 -18.57 -6.19
C GLN A 6 -13.37 -18.96 -6.36
N LYS A 7 -13.79 -20.11 -5.84
CA LYS A 7 -15.10 -20.70 -6.09
C LYS A 7 -16.22 -20.15 -5.20
N GLU A 8 -15.89 -19.52 -4.07
CA GLU A 8 -16.88 -19.01 -3.10
C GLU A 8 -16.95 -17.48 -3.03
N THR A 9 -15.91 -16.75 -3.43
CA THR A 9 -15.86 -15.27 -3.26
C THR A 9 -15.80 -14.48 -4.57
N GLY A 10 -15.47 -15.13 -5.69
CA GLY A 10 -15.24 -14.45 -6.97
C GLY A 10 -13.94 -13.63 -7.03
N ILE A 11 -13.12 -13.64 -5.97
CA ILE A 11 -11.86 -12.90 -5.86
C ILE A 11 -10.71 -13.90 -5.70
N ARG A 12 -9.55 -13.63 -6.29
CA ARG A 12 -8.36 -14.46 -6.04
C ARG A 12 -7.87 -14.23 -4.61
N PHE A 13 -7.45 -15.28 -3.91
CA PHE A 13 -6.89 -15.20 -2.56
C PHE A 13 -5.75 -14.15 -2.46
N SER A 14 -4.95 -14.03 -3.51
CA SER A 14 -3.89 -13.02 -3.62
C SER A 14 -4.41 -11.58 -3.54
N ASP A 15 -5.58 -11.30 -4.12
CA ASP A 15 -6.19 -9.98 -4.11
C ASP A 15 -6.79 -9.65 -2.74
N TYR A 16 -7.40 -10.64 -2.07
CA TYR A 16 -7.87 -10.49 -0.70
C TYR A 16 -6.71 -10.17 0.24
N LEU A 17 -5.65 -10.99 0.22
CA LEU A 17 -4.46 -10.77 1.05
C LEU A 17 -3.80 -9.42 0.76
N THR A 18 -3.77 -9.02 -0.51
CA THR A 18 -3.29 -7.70 -0.91
C THR A 18 -4.12 -6.60 -0.26
N ASN A 19 -5.44 -6.68 -0.31
CA ASN A 19 -6.31 -5.66 0.28
C ASN A 19 -6.07 -5.54 1.79
N GLU A 20 -6.00 -6.66 2.51
CA GLU A 20 -5.71 -6.69 3.95
C GLU A 20 -4.37 -6.02 4.27
N ARG A 21 -3.31 -6.32 3.50
CA ARG A 21 -1.99 -5.70 3.66
C ARG A 21 -2.03 -4.19 3.42
N ILE A 22 -2.78 -3.73 2.42
CA ILE A 22 -2.92 -2.29 2.15
C ILE A 22 -3.70 -1.59 3.27
N GLN A 23 -4.74 -2.22 3.83
CA GLN A 23 -5.44 -1.64 4.98
C GLN A 23 -4.52 -1.51 6.19
N LYS A 24 -3.72 -2.54 6.50
CA LYS A 24 -2.70 -2.45 7.56
C LYS A 24 -1.67 -1.36 7.32
N ALA A 25 -1.24 -1.15 6.08
CA ALA A 25 -0.32 -0.07 5.74
C ALA A 25 -0.93 1.31 6.05
N LYS A 26 -2.22 1.52 5.76
CA LYS A 26 -2.94 2.75 6.11
C LYS A 26 -3.01 2.94 7.62
N GLU A 27 -3.36 1.89 8.36
CA GLU A 27 -3.41 1.92 9.84
C GLU A 27 -2.05 2.34 10.43
N TYR A 28 -0.94 1.80 9.93
CA TYR A 28 0.41 2.20 10.38
C TYR A 28 0.72 3.67 10.10
N ILE A 29 0.25 4.22 8.98
CA ILE A 29 0.45 5.64 8.65
C ILE A 29 -0.41 6.55 9.54
N GLU A 30 -1.68 6.17 9.75
CA GLU A 30 -2.68 6.97 10.46
C GLU A 30 -2.51 6.91 11.96
N THR A 31 -2.33 5.70 12.50
CA THR A 31 -2.33 5.43 13.94
C THR A 31 -0.92 5.50 14.51
N ASP A 32 0.02 4.77 13.90
CA ASP A 32 1.39 4.68 14.41
C ASP A 32 2.26 5.85 13.92
N GLY A 33 1.77 6.63 12.96
CA GLY A 33 2.46 7.80 12.42
C GLY A 33 3.68 7.47 11.57
N MET A 34 3.74 6.26 11.00
CA MET A 34 4.86 5.86 10.15
C MET A 34 4.91 6.68 8.86
N ASP A 35 6.09 7.18 8.53
CA ASP A 35 6.35 8.02 7.34
C ASP A 35 7.35 7.38 6.36
N ARG A 36 8.10 6.36 6.81
CA ARG A 36 9.06 5.62 6.00
C ARG A 36 8.39 4.49 5.22
N ILE A 37 8.32 4.67 3.89
CA ILE A 37 7.73 3.69 2.97
C ILE A 37 8.41 2.31 3.04
N SER A 38 9.73 2.27 3.20
CA SER A 38 10.49 1.02 3.35
C SER A 38 10.01 0.21 4.55
N ASP A 39 9.85 0.88 5.70
CA ASP A 39 9.53 0.26 6.98
C ASP A 39 8.08 -0.22 6.98
N ILE A 40 7.18 0.57 6.39
CA ILE A 40 5.78 0.18 6.17
C ILE A 40 5.72 -1.05 5.26
N ALA A 41 6.45 -1.03 4.13
CA ALA A 41 6.49 -2.15 3.20
C ALA A 41 7.01 -3.42 3.88
N GLU A 42 8.05 -3.32 4.70
CA GLU A 42 8.56 -4.45 5.49
C GLU A 42 7.48 -5.02 6.42
N ARG A 43 6.81 -4.16 7.19
CA ARG A 43 5.75 -4.58 8.13
C ARG A 43 4.55 -5.22 7.48
N VAL A 44 4.21 -4.85 6.25
CA VAL A 44 3.11 -5.46 5.49
C VAL A 44 3.55 -6.58 4.54
N GLY A 45 4.80 -7.04 4.68
CA GLY A 45 5.34 -8.23 4.01
C GLY A 45 5.77 -7.99 2.56
N PHE A 46 6.20 -6.78 2.23
CA PHE A 46 6.79 -6.33 0.96
C PHE A 46 8.23 -5.80 1.13
N GLY A 47 8.93 -6.16 2.22
CA GLY A 47 10.26 -5.63 2.54
C GLY A 47 11.31 -5.82 1.43
N ASN A 48 11.22 -6.91 0.67
CA ASN A 48 12.13 -7.17 -0.45
C ASN A 48 11.85 -6.30 -1.69
N ASN A 49 10.69 -5.63 -1.77
CA ASN A 49 10.31 -4.80 -2.91
C ASN A 49 9.36 -3.64 -2.52
N PRO A 50 9.87 -2.57 -1.90
CA PRO A 50 9.08 -1.38 -1.54
C PRO A 50 8.46 -0.64 -2.74
N GLN A 51 9.09 -0.72 -3.92
CA GLN A 51 8.56 -0.14 -5.16
C GLN A 51 7.28 -0.84 -5.60
N TYR A 52 7.23 -2.17 -5.51
CA TYR A 52 6.04 -2.95 -5.80
C TYR A 52 4.91 -2.64 -4.80
N PHE A 53 5.24 -2.54 -3.50
CA PHE A 53 4.29 -2.06 -2.50
C PHE A 53 3.69 -0.71 -2.89
N SER A 54 4.52 0.26 -3.27
CA SER A 54 4.05 1.61 -3.62
C SER A 54 3.10 1.61 -4.82
N GLN A 55 3.38 0.80 -5.85
CA GLN A 55 2.48 0.62 -6.99
C GLN A 55 1.16 -0.01 -6.58
N LEU A 56 1.20 -1.03 -5.73
CA LEU A 56 0.02 -1.75 -5.27
C LEU A 56 -0.85 -0.89 -4.36
N PHE A 57 -0.22 -0.13 -3.45
CA PHE A 57 -0.87 0.85 -2.61
C PHE A 57 -1.59 1.89 -3.47
N LYS A 58 -0.89 2.53 -4.43
CA LYS A 58 -1.51 3.48 -5.38
C LYS A 58 -2.67 2.87 -6.15
N LYS A 59 -2.53 1.65 -6.63
CA LYS A 59 -3.60 0.94 -7.36
C LYS A 59 -4.84 0.69 -6.49
N LYS A 60 -4.66 0.45 -5.19
CA LYS A 60 -5.75 0.10 -4.26
C LYS A 60 -6.37 1.32 -3.56
N THR A 61 -5.60 2.37 -3.33
CA THR A 61 -6.06 3.58 -2.62
C THR A 61 -6.30 4.78 -3.53
N GLY A 62 -5.81 4.72 -4.78
CA GLY A 62 -5.85 5.83 -5.74
C GLY A 62 -4.70 6.84 -5.58
N MET A 63 -3.85 6.70 -4.55
CA MET A 63 -2.77 7.65 -4.28
C MET A 63 -1.48 6.94 -3.83
N ALA A 64 -0.33 7.49 -4.21
CA ALA A 64 0.95 6.98 -3.74
C ALA A 64 1.03 7.06 -2.21
N PRO A 65 1.71 6.12 -1.53
CA PRO A 65 1.78 6.12 -0.07
C PRO A 65 2.48 7.37 0.47
N SER A 66 3.47 7.92 -0.25
CA SER A 66 4.08 9.22 0.10
C SER A 66 3.06 10.36 0.10
N ALA A 67 2.23 10.44 -0.95
CA ALA A 67 1.16 11.44 -1.04
C ALA A 67 0.10 11.24 0.05
N TYR A 68 -0.20 9.99 0.41
CA TYR A 68 -1.11 9.64 1.52
C TYR A 68 -0.58 10.20 2.85
N ILE A 69 0.72 9.97 3.14
CA ILE A 69 1.40 10.46 4.34
C ILE A 69 1.41 11.99 4.36
N THR A 70 1.84 12.64 3.27
CA THR A 70 1.86 14.10 3.17
C THR A 70 0.47 14.71 3.38
N GLY A 71 -0.57 14.09 2.80
CA GLY A 71 -1.96 14.53 2.96
C GLY A 71 -2.44 14.52 4.42
N LEU A 72 -1.95 13.58 5.23
CA LEU A 72 -2.26 13.51 6.67
C LEU A 72 -1.43 14.47 7.54
N ARG A 73 -0.24 14.86 7.08
CA ARG A 73 0.71 15.67 7.88
C ARG A 73 0.74 17.16 7.51
N GLY A 74 0.00 17.57 6.48
CA GLY A 74 -0.04 18.96 6.01
C GLY A 74 1.18 19.35 5.17
N PRO A 75 1.12 20.47 4.43
CA PRO A 75 2.11 20.79 3.40
C PRO A 75 3.40 21.31 4.02
N SER A 76 4.30 20.39 4.36
CA SER A 76 5.69 20.68 4.70
C SER A 76 6.62 19.86 3.80
N GLY A 77 6.75 20.25 2.52
CA GLY A 77 7.79 19.76 1.59
C GLY A 77 7.27 19.07 0.33
N MET A 78 7.30 19.78 -0.81
CA MET A 78 7.14 19.22 -2.17
C MET A 78 8.29 18.23 -2.47
N SER A 79 8.15 17.16 -3.27
CA SER A 79 8.21 17.20 -4.74
C SER A 79 8.44 15.78 -5.33
N GLY A 80 7.95 15.54 -6.57
CA GLY A 80 8.36 14.44 -7.47
C GLY A 80 7.60 13.11 -7.30
N GLN A 81 7.02 12.46 -8.30
CA GLN A 81 7.11 12.55 -9.75
C GLN A 81 5.72 12.30 -10.35
N LYS A 82 5.41 13.04 -11.43
CA LYS A 82 4.45 12.60 -12.43
C LYS A 82 5.12 11.46 -13.18
N GLU A 83 4.65 10.23 -12.99
CA GLU A 83 4.87 9.17 -13.97
C GLU A 83 3.55 8.99 -14.72
N GLU A 84 3.57 9.60 -15.90
CA GLU A 84 2.73 9.32 -17.05
C GLU A 84 3.02 7.90 -17.56
N PHE A 85 2.05 7.33 -18.27
CA PHE A 85 1.92 5.92 -18.65
C PHE A 85 3.12 5.28 -19.35
#